data_AF-A0A4V2G240-F1
#
_entry.id   AF-A0A4V2G240-F1
#
_cell.length_a   1.000
_cell.length_b   1.000
_cell.length_c   1.000
_cell.angle_alpha   90.00
_cell.angle_beta   90.00
_cell.angle_gamma   90.00
#
_symmetry.space_group_name_H-M   'P 1'
#
loop_
_entity.id
_entity.type
_entity.pdbx_description
1 polymer ?
#
loop_
_entity_poly.entity_id
_entity_poly.type
_entity_poly.pdbx_seq_one_letter_code
_entity_poly.pdbx_strand_id
1 'polypeptide(L)'
;MSLGGRLRSWHPRTPPLPQDLADLVRPDDPEWFARELAIAVAPPWWLWRLLLRRFSWLVSIFGRVEVTGSIPEELRRGPLLLAANHIGDFDPFVVAVALARLGVMPRIMATGGIMSAPVAGPLLERTGAIRVERGTELARHAVRVTEVALVHGGHVVAYPEGRVGLAPDFWPERGRTGMARLALGLRVPVIPVSQWGAHEVLQYGNDWGKLRTLVRAVVRRPVLRVHVGPPVHFDDLQMGRVGDANRARVRIAAALTRGLRPLRVGELDAPAFADPTRPTTAVAAFPGGVVPEDIP
;
A
#
# COMPACT_ATOMS: atom_id res chain seq x y z
N MET A 1 23.13 29.80 5.31
CA MET A 1 22.60 28.41 5.42
C MET A 1 23.70 27.42 5.06
N SER A 2 24.06 26.53 6.00
CA SER A 2 25.02 25.43 5.79
C SER A 2 24.49 24.40 4.78
N LEU A 3 25.38 23.59 4.18
CA LEU A 3 24.98 22.51 3.25
C LEU A 3 23.98 21.54 3.92
N GLY A 4 24.21 21.19 5.19
CA GLY A 4 23.30 20.36 5.98
C GLY A 4 21.94 21.03 6.23
N GLY A 5 21.93 22.36 6.45
CA GLY A 5 20.69 23.13 6.55
C GLY A 5 19.90 23.16 5.25
N ARG A 6 20.59 23.35 4.11
CA ARG A 6 19.97 23.32 2.78
C ARG A 6 19.38 21.96 2.45
N LEU A 7 20.05 20.86 2.80
CA LEU A 7 19.55 19.50 2.55
C LEU A 7 18.32 19.18 3.42
N ARG A 8 18.29 19.63 4.68
CA ARG A 8 17.17 19.38 5.60
C ARG A 8 15.92 20.19 5.27
N SER A 9 16.07 21.37 4.67
CA SER A 9 14.95 22.22 4.26
C SER A 9 14.63 22.12 2.77
N TRP A 10 15.35 21.27 2.03
CA TRP A 10 15.12 21.14 0.60
C TRP A 10 13.82 20.40 0.37
N HIS A 11 12.92 21.05 -0.35
CA HIS A 11 11.72 20.43 -0.86
C HIS A 11 11.61 20.64 -2.36
N PRO A 12 11.11 19.63 -3.08
CA PRO A 12 10.73 19.78 -4.46
C PRO A 12 9.60 20.81 -4.61
N ARG A 13 9.62 21.58 -5.70
CA ARG A 13 8.45 22.37 -6.11
C ARG A 13 7.26 21.44 -6.37
N THR A 14 6.15 21.74 -5.71
CA THR A 14 4.84 21.09 -5.88
C THR A 14 3.96 21.91 -6.82
N PRO A 15 2.93 21.32 -7.44
CA PRO A 15 1.88 22.09 -8.12
C PRO A 15 1.22 23.09 -7.15
N PRO A 16 0.63 24.18 -7.67
CA PRO A 16 -0.21 25.05 -6.84
C PRO A 16 -1.45 24.27 -6.35
N LEU A 17 -1.89 24.56 -5.13
CA LEU A 17 -3.13 24.00 -4.58
C LEU A 17 -4.34 24.64 -5.29
N PRO A 18 -5.23 23.87 -5.90
CA PRO A 18 -6.49 24.39 -6.44
C PRO A 18 -7.32 25.10 -5.36
N GLN A 19 -8.01 26.18 -5.74
CA GLN A 19 -8.70 27.05 -4.79
C GLN A 19 -9.83 26.32 -4.03
N ASP A 20 -10.54 25.42 -4.70
CA ASP A 20 -11.57 24.55 -4.13
C ASP A 20 -11.04 23.61 -3.04
N LEU A 21 -9.75 23.26 -3.09
CA LEU A 21 -9.10 22.47 -2.03
C LEU A 21 -8.43 23.33 -0.96
N ALA A 22 -8.16 24.61 -1.25
CA ALA A 22 -7.61 25.53 -0.24
C ALA A 22 -8.58 25.71 0.92
N ASP A 23 -9.89 25.68 0.66
CA ASP A 23 -10.95 25.75 1.67
C ASP A 23 -10.97 24.54 2.62
N LEU A 24 -10.35 23.42 2.23
CA LEU A 24 -10.21 22.23 3.06
C LEU A 24 -9.05 22.32 4.06
N VAL A 25 -8.12 23.26 3.86
CA VAL A 25 -6.92 23.44 4.67
C VAL A 25 -7.19 24.50 5.73
N ARG A 26 -7.06 24.11 7.00
CA ARG A 26 -7.19 25.04 8.13
C ARG A 26 -5.85 25.70 8.46
N PRO A 27 -5.85 26.88 9.12
CA PRO A 27 -4.61 27.55 9.53
C PRO A 27 -3.71 26.73 10.46
N ASP A 28 -4.29 25.81 11.23
CA ASP A 28 -3.60 24.90 12.15
C ASP A 28 -3.19 23.57 11.51
N ASP A 29 -3.59 23.31 10.26
CA ASP A 29 -3.20 22.08 9.58
C ASP A 29 -1.72 22.13 9.19
N PRO A 30 -1.03 20.97 9.22
CA PRO A 30 0.38 20.93 8.84
C PRO A 30 0.62 21.35 7.39
N GLU A 31 1.70 22.07 7.11
CA GLU A 31 2.04 22.52 5.75
C GLU A 31 2.10 21.39 4.71
N TRP A 32 2.50 20.18 5.14
CA TRP A 32 2.55 19.02 4.25
C TRP A 32 1.18 18.61 3.74
N PHE A 33 0.10 18.87 4.49
CA PHE A 33 -1.25 18.49 4.09
C PHE A 33 -1.69 19.22 2.82
N ALA A 34 -1.51 20.54 2.77
CA ALA A 34 -1.79 21.34 1.58
C ALA A 34 -0.98 20.87 0.36
N ARG A 35 0.29 20.50 0.56
CA ARG A 35 1.13 19.98 -0.52
C ARG A 35 0.66 18.62 -1.03
N GLU A 36 0.32 17.70 -0.13
CA GLU A 36 -0.22 16.39 -0.52
C GLU A 36 -1.56 16.52 -1.26
N LEU A 37 -2.43 17.47 -0.88
CA LEU A 37 -3.65 17.79 -1.64
C LEU A 37 -3.33 18.27 -3.06
N ALA A 38 -2.37 19.20 -3.21
CA ALA A 38 -1.97 19.69 -4.53
C ALA A 38 -1.40 18.56 -5.42
N ILE A 39 -0.60 17.65 -4.82
CA ILE A 39 -0.06 16.46 -5.50
C ILE A 39 -1.13 15.40 -5.76
N ALA A 40 -2.19 15.34 -4.93
CA ALA A 40 -3.32 14.44 -5.17
C ALA A 40 -4.04 14.78 -6.47
N VAL A 41 -4.25 16.07 -6.75
CA VAL A 41 -4.90 16.56 -7.98
C VAL A 41 -4.00 16.50 -9.21
N ALA A 42 -2.78 17.02 -9.09
CA ALA A 42 -1.86 17.20 -10.21
C ALA A 42 -0.52 16.52 -9.91
N PRO A 43 -0.48 15.19 -9.72
CA PRO A 43 0.76 14.53 -9.34
C PRO A 43 1.83 14.76 -10.42
N PRO A 44 3.10 14.92 -10.04
CA PRO A 44 4.19 15.06 -11.00
C PRO A 44 4.50 13.68 -11.61
N TRP A 45 3.56 13.18 -12.41
CA TRP A 45 3.54 11.83 -12.98
C TRP A 45 4.86 11.46 -13.65
N TRP A 46 5.57 12.44 -14.21
CA TRP A 46 6.82 12.21 -14.92
C TRP A 46 7.91 11.61 -14.02
N LEU A 47 8.03 12.02 -12.75
CA LEU A 47 9.10 11.51 -11.89
C LEU A 47 8.80 10.07 -11.48
N TRP A 48 7.57 9.78 -11.05
CA TRP A 48 7.20 8.42 -10.66
C TRP A 48 7.16 7.46 -11.85
N ARG A 49 6.66 7.91 -13.01
CA ARG A 49 6.79 7.17 -14.29
C ARG A 49 8.24 6.92 -14.64
N LEU A 50 9.12 7.92 -14.50
CA LEU A 50 10.54 7.75 -14.75
C LEU A 50 11.13 6.72 -13.78
N LEU A 51 10.80 6.82 -12.49
CA LEU A 51 11.33 5.94 -11.46
C LEU A 51 10.94 4.48 -11.71
N LEU A 52 9.65 4.21 -11.91
CA LEU A 52 9.18 2.85 -12.18
C LEU A 52 9.67 2.33 -13.54
N ARG A 53 9.76 3.16 -14.58
CA ARG A 53 10.26 2.72 -15.89
C ARG A 53 11.78 2.48 -15.90
N ARG A 54 12.56 3.28 -15.17
CA ARG A 54 14.03 3.25 -15.24
C ARG A 54 14.69 2.48 -14.10
N PHE A 55 14.01 2.29 -12.98
CA PHE A 55 14.59 1.69 -11.78
C PHE A 55 13.77 0.52 -11.21
N SER A 56 12.66 0.10 -11.82
CA SER A 56 11.94 -1.13 -11.37
C SER A 56 12.82 -2.38 -11.40
N TRP A 57 13.82 -2.42 -12.29
CA TRP A 57 14.80 -3.50 -12.34
C TRP A 57 15.66 -3.61 -11.06
N LEU A 58 15.77 -2.55 -10.25
CA LEU A 58 16.49 -2.59 -8.97
C LEU A 58 15.81 -3.55 -7.99
N VAL A 59 14.48 -3.64 -7.98
CA VAL A 59 13.76 -4.63 -7.17
C VAL A 59 14.12 -6.04 -7.62
N SER A 60 14.31 -6.22 -8.93
CA SER A 60 14.74 -7.48 -9.52
C SER A 60 16.19 -7.87 -9.16
N ILE A 61 16.98 -7.03 -8.47
CA ILE A 61 18.28 -7.43 -7.89
C ILE A 61 18.05 -8.30 -6.65
N PHE A 62 17.05 -7.96 -5.83
CA PHE A 62 16.78 -8.61 -4.55
C PHE A 62 15.84 -9.82 -4.64
N GLY A 63 15.22 -10.04 -5.79
CA GLY A 63 14.42 -11.23 -6.06
C GLY A 63 13.92 -11.28 -7.50
N ARG A 64 13.20 -12.34 -7.88
CA ARG A 64 12.51 -12.43 -9.17
C ARG A 64 11.05 -12.03 -8.97
N VAL A 65 10.62 -10.91 -9.56
CA VAL A 65 9.23 -10.48 -9.49
C VAL A 65 8.39 -11.24 -10.51
N GLU A 66 7.40 -11.99 -10.03
CA GLU A 66 6.42 -12.74 -10.82
C GLU A 66 5.03 -12.12 -10.58
N VAL A 67 4.35 -11.74 -11.66
CA VAL A 67 3.03 -11.08 -11.58
C VAL A 67 2.01 -11.92 -12.32
N THR A 68 0.89 -12.19 -11.67
CA THR A 68 -0.26 -12.91 -12.24
C THR A 68 -1.54 -12.11 -12.05
N GLY A 69 -2.57 -12.45 -12.82
CA GLY A 69 -3.82 -11.69 -12.85
C GLY A 69 -3.70 -10.41 -13.66
N SER A 70 -4.74 -9.58 -13.63
CA SER A 70 -4.81 -8.36 -14.44
C SER A 70 -5.80 -7.37 -13.85
N ILE A 71 -5.72 -6.12 -14.33
CA ILE A 71 -6.71 -5.08 -14.02
C ILE A 71 -7.46 -4.78 -15.32
N PRO A 72 -8.81 -4.87 -15.32
CA PRO A 72 -9.62 -4.55 -16.49
C PRO A 72 -9.25 -3.17 -17.07
N GLU A 73 -9.15 -3.07 -18.40
CA GLU A 73 -8.66 -1.85 -19.07
C GLU A 73 -9.55 -0.64 -18.79
N GLU A 74 -10.86 -0.87 -18.71
CA GLU A 74 -11.87 0.11 -18.35
C GLU A 74 -11.64 0.72 -16.96
N LEU A 75 -11.07 -0.05 -16.01
CA LEU A 75 -10.79 0.42 -14.66
C LEU A 75 -9.43 1.12 -14.55
N ARG A 76 -8.47 0.82 -15.43
CA ARG A 76 -7.10 1.41 -15.41
C ARG A 76 -7.06 2.91 -15.68
N ARG A 77 -8.14 3.48 -16.24
CA ARG A 77 -8.27 4.93 -16.52
C ARG A 77 -9.05 5.67 -15.43
N GLY A 78 -9.67 4.95 -14.51
CA GLY A 78 -10.47 5.50 -13.41
C GLY A 78 -9.77 5.33 -12.05
N PRO A 79 -10.43 5.76 -10.96
CA PRO A 79 -9.91 5.55 -9.63
C PRO A 79 -9.86 4.08 -9.26
N LEU A 80 -8.76 3.68 -8.63
CA LEU A 80 -8.58 2.33 -8.10
C LEU A 80 -8.17 2.40 -6.64
N LEU A 81 -8.86 1.63 -5.80
CA LEU A 81 -8.41 1.35 -4.45
C LEU A 81 -7.83 -0.07 -4.41
N LEU A 82 -6.52 -0.16 -4.27
CA LEU A 82 -5.77 -1.41 -4.36
C LEU A 82 -5.52 -1.91 -2.93
N ALA A 83 -6.21 -2.97 -2.54
CA ALA A 83 -6.05 -3.61 -1.25
C ALA A 83 -4.88 -4.59 -1.34
N ALA A 84 -3.80 -4.38 -0.59
CA ALA A 84 -2.67 -5.31 -0.54
C ALA A 84 -2.51 -5.93 0.85
N ASN A 85 -2.15 -7.20 0.95
CA ASN A 85 -1.75 -7.78 2.24
C ASN A 85 -0.35 -7.27 2.63
N HIS A 86 -0.13 -7.03 3.93
CA HIS A 86 1.13 -6.50 4.45
C HIS A 86 1.90 -7.56 5.26
N ILE A 87 3.04 -8.00 4.73
CA ILE A 87 3.90 -9.04 5.30
C ILE A 87 5.32 -8.57 5.61
N GLY A 88 5.72 -7.38 5.15
CA GLY A 88 7.02 -6.80 5.50
C GLY A 88 7.28 -5.40 4.94
N ASP A 89 8.44 -4.84 5.27
CA ASP A 89 8.83 -3.48 4.86
C ASP A 89 9.19 -3.38 3.37
N PHE A 90 9.49 -4.51 2.72
CA PHE A 90 9.83 -4.54 1.30
C PHE A 90 8.59 -4.54 0.38
N ASP A 91 7.40 -4.75 0.94
CA ASP A 91 6.12 -4.81 0.25
C ASP A 91 5.85 -3.64 -0.70
N PRO A 92 6.05 -2.35 -0.31
CA PRO A 92 5.75 -1.23 -1.19
C PRO A 92 6.52 -1.28 -2.52
N PHE A 93 7.75 -1.78 -2.51
CA PHE A 93 8.58 -1.87 -3.71
C PHE A 93 8.08 -2.96 -4.66
N VAL A 94 7.74 -4.12 -4.10
CA VAL A 94 7.23 -5.26 -4.88
C VAL A 94 5.88 -4.93 -5.49
N VAL A 95 4.95 -4.40 -4.68
CA VAL A 95 3.63 -4.00 -5.13
C VAL A 95 3.71 -2.87 -6.16
N ALA A 96 4.57 -1.87 -5.95
CA ALA A 96 4.75 -0.78 -6.91
C ALA A 96 5.22 -1.28 -8.28
N VAL A 97 6.23 -2.18 -8.30
CA VAL A 97 6.75 -2.75 -9.54
C VAL A 97 5.72 -3.64 -10.22
N ALA A 98 4.99 -4.46 -9.46
CA ALA A 98 3.97 -5.34 -10.02
C ALA A 98 2.83 -4.56 -10.68
N LEU A 99 2.32 -3.53 -10.00
CA LEU A 99 1.26 -2.67 -10.54
C LEU A 99 1.74 -1.84 -11.74
N ALA A 100 2.99 -1.35 -11.71
CA ALA A 100 3.58 -0.64 -12.84
C ALA A 100 3.67 -1.51 -14.10
N ARG A 101 3.94 -2.82 -13.96
CA ARG A 101 3.90 -3.79 -15.07
C ARG A 101 2.49 -3.98 -15.65
N LEU A 102 1.45 -3.72 -14.86
CA LEU A 102 0.05 -3.75 -15.28
C LEU A 102 -0.46 -2.37 -15.75
N GLY A 103 0.43 -1.39 -15.95
CA GLY A 103 0.06 -0.05 -16.40
C GLY A 103 -0.57 0.83 -15.32
N VAL A 104 -0.56 0.38 -14.06
CA VAL A 104 -1.10 1.13 -12.92
C VAL A 104 0.01 1.85 -12.19
N MET A 105 -0.25 3.11 -11.85
CA MET A 105 0.68 3.98 -11.15
C MET A 105 0.25 4.15 -9.69
N PRO A 106 0.74 3.31 -8.75
CA PRO A 106 0.24 3.33 -7.38
C PRO A 106 0.80 4.48 -6.55
N ARG A 107 -0.08 5.08 -5.76
CA ARG A 107 0.23 5.92 -4.61
C ARG A 107 0.18 5.05 -3.37
N ILE A 108 1.26 5.00 -2.61
CA ILE A 108 1.35 4.13 -1.43
C ILE A 108 1.30 4.98 -0.17
N MET A 109 0.55 4.52 0.81
CA MET A 109 0.54 5.13 2.14
C MET A 109 1.89 4.89 2.85
N ALA A 110 2.52 5.95 3.35
CA ALA A 110 3.78 5.90 4.06
C ALA A 110 3.64 6.54 5.45
N THR A 111 4.34 5.99 6.45
CA THR A 111 4.25 6.52 7.82
C THR A 111 4.90 7.91 7.91
N GLY A 112 4.38 8.74 8.82
CA GLY A 112 4.93 10.07 9.07
C GLY A 112 6.44 10.09 9.36
N GLY A 113 6.94 9.07 10.07
CA GLY A 113 8.38 8.93 10.34
C GLY A 113 9.23 8.82 9.07
N ILE A 114 8.81 7.99 8.09
CA ILE A 114 9.51 7.83 6.81
C ILE A 114 9.36 9.12 5.98
N MET A 115 8.17 9.70 5.96
CA MET A 115 7.86 10.93 5.21
C MET A 115 8.58 12.17 5.78
N SER A 116 9.07 12.12 7.02
CA SER A 116 9.87 13.19 7.64
C SER A 116 11.38 13.05 7.41
N ALA A 117 11.84 11.98 6.74
CA ALA A 117 13.26 11.83 6.45
C ALA A 117 13.73 12.91 5.45
N PRO A 118 14.84 13.61 5.69
CA PRO A 118 15.21 14.85 4.98
C PRO A 118 15.46 14.66 3.46
N VAL A 119 15.76 13.44 3.03
CA VAL A 119 15.97 13.12 1.60
C VAL A 119 14.86 12.23 1.07
N ALA A 120 14.52 11.15 1.78
CA ALA A 120 13.52 10.19 1.32
C ALA A 120 12.10 10.77 1.35
N GLY A 121 11.75 11.56 2.36
CA GLY A 121 10.42 12.15 2.51
C GLY A 121 10.01 13.02 1.32
N PRO A 122 10.79 14.05 0.95
CA PRO A 122 10.47 14.89 -0.20
C PRO A 122 10.41 14.12 -1.53
N LEU A 123 11.22 13.07 -1.68
CA LEU A 123 11.16 12.20 -2.86
C LEU A 123 9.88 11.39 -2.90
N LEU A 124 9.48 10.77 -1.79
CA LEU A 124 8.23 10.01 -1.64
C LEU A 124 7.01 10.92 -1.83
N GLU A 125 7.02 12.14 -1.31
CA GLU A 125 5.96 13.12 -1.54
C GLU A 125 5.77 13.36 -3.04
N ARG A 126 6.87 13.50 -3.81
CA ARG A 126 6.79 13.60 -5.28
C ARG A 126 6.30 12.35 -5.99
N THR A 127 6.40 11.17 -5.39
CA THR A 127 5.80 9.97 -6.00
C THR A 127 4.28 9.93 -5.80
N GLY A 128 3.73 10.88 -5.05
CA GLY A 128 2.33 10.91 -4.65
C GLY A 128 2.04 9.96 -3.49
N ALA A 129 3.06 9.58 -2.72
CA ALA A 129 2.87 8.87 -1.46
C ALA A 129 1.98 9.68 -0.52
N ILE A 130 1.18 8.97 0.28
CA ILE A 130 0.20 9.58 1.18
C ILE A 130 0.70 9.41 2.61
N ARG A 131 0.97 10.51 3.32
CA ARG A 131 1.45 10.46 4.70
C ARG A 131 0.35 9.98 5.64
N VAL A 132 0.71 9.03 6.52
CA VAL A 132 -0.18 8.50 7.55
C VAL A 132 0.44 8.72 8.93
N GLU A 133 -0.28 9.45 9.78
CA GLU A 133 0.03 9.67 11.19
C GLU A 133 -0.86 8.76 12.06
N ARG A 134 -0.39 7.54 12.33
CA ARG A 134 -1.18 6.54 13.06
C ARG A 134 -1.34 6.93 14.53
N GLY A 135 -2.55 6.76 15.07
CA GLY A 135 -2.83 7.01 16.49
C GLY A 135 -2.88 8.49 16.87
N THR A 136 -2.91 9.40 15.90
CA THR A 136 -3.04 10.84 16.13
C THR A 136 -4.29 11.37 15.44
N GLU A 137 -4.70 12.58 15.80
CA GLU A 137 -5.80 13.27 15.11
C GLU A 137 -5.49 13.55 13.63
N LEU A 138 -4.21 13.58 13.27
CA LEU A 138 -3.76 13.84 11.91
C LEU A 138 -4.04 12.67 10.95
N ALA A 139 -4.43 11.48 11.45
CA ALA A 139 -4.86 10.36 10.63
C ALA A 139 -5.99 10.71 9.65
N ARG A 140 -6.83 11.70 9.99
CA ARG A 140 -7.91 12.21 9.13
C ARG A 140 -7.41 12.81 7.81
N HIS A 141 -6.23 13.40 7.81
CA HIS A 141 -5.64 14.03 6.63
C HIS A 141 -5.31 12.99 5.56
N ALA A 142 -4.78 11.83 5.95
CA ALA A 142 -4.51 10.73 5.02
C ALA A 142 -5.78 10.26 4.30
N VAL A 143 -6.90 10.20 5.02
CA VAL A 143 -8.21 9.86 4.46
C VAL A 143 -8.62 10.93 3.43
N ARG A 144 -8.51 12.22 3.78
CA ARG A 144 -8.87 13.31 2.87
C ARG A 144 -8.00 13.34 1.61
N VAL A 145 -6.67 13.19 1.75
CA VAL A 145 -5.75 13.11 0.60
C VAL A 145 -6.10 11.90 -0.28
N THR A 146 -6.46 10.77 0.33
CA THR A 146 -6.90 9.57 -0.40
C THR A 146 -8.19 9.82 -1.17
N GLU A 147 -9.18 10.47 -0.56
CA GLU A 147 -10.44 10.84 -1.22
C GLU A 147 -10.18 11.74 -2.43
N VAL A 148 -9.39 12.81 -2.26
CA VAL A 148 -9.03 13.70 -3.35
C VAL A 148 -8.28 12.95 -4.45
N ALA A 149 -7.29 12.13 -4.08
CA ALA A 149 -6.54 11.35 -5.06
C ALA A 149 -7.46 10.43 -5.87
N LEU A 150 -8.43 9.77 -5.24
CA LEU A 150 -9.41 8.92 -5.91
C LEU A 150 -10.39 9.74 -6.78
N VAL A 151 -10.95 10.84 -6.28
CA VAL A 151 -11.86 11.69 -7.07
C VAL A 151 -11.19 12.21 -8.34
N HIS A 152 -9.88 12.44 -8.31
CA HIS A 152 -9.08 12.84 -9.46
C HIS A 152 -8.47 11.66 -10.26
N GLY A 153 -9.04 10.45 -10.14
CA GLY A 153 -8.67 9.29 -10.96
C GLY A 153 -7.34 8.62 -10.57
N GLY A 154 -6.87 8.85 -9.35
CA GLY A 154 -5.65 8.26 -8.82
C GLY A 154 -5.83 6.79 -8.43
N HIS A 155 -4.72 6.05 -8.44
CA HIS A 155 -4.65 4.69 -7.93
C HIS A 155 -4.00 4.69 -6.56
N VAL A 156 -4.72 4.27 -5.52
CA VAL A 156 -4.23 4.28 -4.15
C VAL A 156 -4.07 2.86 -3.64
N VAL A 157 -2.86 2.51 -3.21
CA VAL A 157 -2.57 1.27 -2.51
C VAL A 157 -2.69 1.51 -1.02
N ALA A 158 -3.45 0.67 -0.35
CA ALA A 158 -3.51 0.63 1.09
C ALA A 158 -3.53 -0.81 1.60
N TYR A 159 -2.99 -0.97 2.80
CA TYR A 159 -2.92 -2.25 3.49
C TYR A 159 -4.09 -2.34 4.46
N PRO A 160 -5.11 -3.19 4.22
CA PRO A 160 -6.31 -3.22 5.05
C PRO A 160 -6.02 -3.52 6.52
N GLU A 161 -4.93 -4.25 6.83
CA GLU A 161 -4.49 -4.53 8.20
C GLU A 161 -4.06 -3.26 8.96
N GLY A 162 -3.59 -2.21 8.25
CA GLY A 162 -3.11 -0.94 8.81
C GLY A 162 -1.71 -0.99 9.45
N ARG A 163 -1.11 -2.18 9.53
CA ARG A 163 0.28 -2.44 9.93
C ARG A 163 0.76 -3.73 9.28
N VAL A 164 2.07 -3.98 9.31
CA VAL A 164 2.65 -5.28 8.96
C VAL A 164 1.94 -6.35 9.79
N GLY A 165 1.49 -7.41 9.13
CA GLY A 165 0.87 -8.56 9.77
C GLY A 165 1.85 -9.24 10.73
N LEU A 166 1.32 -9.77 11.82
CA LEU A 166 1.99 -10.47 12.92
C LEU A 166 1.29 -11.81 13.20
N ALA A 167 0.45 -12.29 12.28
CA ALA A 167 -0.04 -13.65 12.32
C ALA A 167 1.14 -14.62 12.05
N PRO A 168 1.31 -15.69 12.86
CA PRO A 168 2.43 -16.62 12.73
C PRO A 168 2.41 -17.35 11.38
N ASP A 169 1.22 -17.62 10.86
CA ASP A 169 0.95 -18.28 9.59
C ASP A 169 0.96 -17.31 8.38
N PHE A 170 1.26 -16.02 8.60
CA PHE A 170 1.28 -14.95 7.61
C PHE A 170 -0.02 -14.75 6.79
N TRP A 171 -1.13 -15.36 7.20
CA TRP A 171 -2.40 -15.09 6.56
C TRP A 171 -2.88 -13.67 6.93
N PRO A 172 -3.60 -12.97 6.03
CA PRO A 172 -4.04 -11.60 6.27
C PRO A 172 -4.84 -11.50 7.58
N GLU A 173 -4.51 -10.50 8.39
CA GLU A 173 -5.21 -10.26 9.65
C GLU A 173 -6.59 -9.63 9.42
N ARG A 174 -7.37 -9.53 10.50
CA ARG A 174 -8.57 -8.72 10.51
C ARG A 174 -8.22 -7.26 10.19
N GLY A 175 -8.61 -6.82 9.00
CA GLY A 175 -8.43 -5.43 8.58
C GLY A 175 -9.20 -4.39 9.42
N ARG A 176 -8.95 -3.11 9.13
CA ARG A 176 -9.74 -1.96 9.60
C ARG A 176 -10.86 -1.65 8.60
N THR A 177 -11.91 -0.96 9.03
CA THR A 177 -13.04 -0.60 8.15
C THR A 177 -12.78 0.63 7.27
N GLY A 178 -11.68 1.37 7.47
CA GLY A 178 -11.40 2.63 6.75
C GLY A 178 -11.44 2.49 5.23
N MET A 179 -10.75 1.49 4.68
CA MET A 179 -10.77 1.20 3.25
C MET A 179 -12.18 0.86 2.74
N ALA A 180 -12.91 0.03 3.48
CA ALA A 180 -14.29 -0.33 3.12
C ALA A 180 -15.21 0.89 3.11
N ARG A 181 -15.06 1.81 4.07
CA ARG A 181 -15.83 3.06 4.12
C ARG A 181 -15.50 3.98 2.96
N LEU A 182 -14.22 4.10 2.59
CA LEU A 182 -13.79 4.85 1.41
C LEU A 182 -14.38 4.26 0.12
N ALA A 183 -14.29 2.94 -0.05
CA ALA A 183 -14.84 2.25 -1.21
C ALA A 183 -16.35 2.47 -1.37
N LEU A 184 -17.11 2.25 -0.29
CA LEU A 184 -18.57 2.41 -0.31
C LEU A 184 -19.00 3.88 -0.44
N GLY A 185 -18.28 4.80 0.18
CA GLY A 185 -18.59 6.24 0.17
C GLY A 185 -18.33 6.89 -1.19
N LEU A 186 -17.20 6.56 -1.82
CA LEU A 186 -16.81 7.10 -3.13
C LEU A 186 -17.26 6.25 -4.31
N ARG A 187 -17.81 5.06 -4.05
CA ARG A 187 -18.17 4.05 -5.06
C ARG A 187 -17.00 3.71 -6.00
N VAL A 188 -15.81 3.56 -5.42
CA VAL A 188 -14.60 3.21 -6.16
C VAL A 188 -14.37 1.69 -6.14
N PRO A 189 -13.91 1.10 -7.26
CA PRO A 189 -13.60 -0.33 -7.31
C PRO A 189 -12.43 -0.65 -6.36
N VAL A 190 -12.55 -1.76 -5.63
CA VAL A 190 -11.46 -2.31 -4.83
C VAL A 190 -10.85 -3.50 -5.54
N ILE A 191 -9.55 -3.44 -5.83
CA ILE A 191 -8.80 -4.52 -6.46
C ILE A 191 -7.90 -5.19 -5.41
N PRO A 192 -8.06 -6.50 -5.15
CA PRO A 192 -7.19 -7.24 -4.25
C PRO A 192 -5.83 -7.53 -4.91
N VAL A 193 -4.76 -7.26 -4.18
CA VAL A 193 -3.36 -7.46 -4.58
C VAL A 193 -2.71 -8.35 -3.53
N SER A 194 -2.73 -9.65 -3.77
CA SER A 194 -2.11 -10.63 -2.89
C SER A 194 -0.62 -10.78 -3.23
N GLN A 195 0.26 -10.77 -2.24
CA GLN A 195 1.70 -10.91 -2.45
C GLN A 195 2.36 -11.89 -1.48
N TRP A 196 3.44 -12.53 -1.96
CA TRP A 196 4.28 -13.45 -1.20
C TRP A 196 5.76 -13.29 -1.55
N GLY A 197 6.64 -13.66 -0.61
CA GLY A 197 8.10 -13.62 -0.79
C GLY A 197 8.79 -12.30 -0.42
N ALA A 198 8.08 -11.17 -0.32
CA ALA A 198 8.67 -9.88 0.05
C ALA A 198 9.30 -9.87 1.46
N HIS A 199 8.70 -10.63 2.40
CA HIS A 199 9.21 -10.85 3.75
C HIS A 199 10.57 -11.58 3.79
N GLU A 200 10.99 -12.23 2.71
CA GLU A 200 12.31 -12.89 2.62
C GLU A 200 13.45 -11.90 2.32
N VAL A 201 13.12 -10.70 1.84
CA VAL A 201 14.11 -9.69 1.43
C VAL A 201 14.58 -8.86 2.62
N LEU A 202 13.63 -8.43 3.45
CA LEU A 202 13.89 -7.65 4.65
C LEU A 202 13.20 -8.30 5.84
N GLN A 203 14.00 -8.68 6.84
CA GLN A 203 13.45 -9.05 8.14
C GLN A 203 12.82 -7.85 8.86
N TYR A 204 11.93 -8.14 9.82
CA TYR A 204 11.21 -7.19 10.64
C TYR A 204 12.10 -6.41 11.61
N GLY A 205 13.17 -7.04 12.11
CA GLY A 205 14.03 -6.54 13.18
C GLY A 205 14.84 -5.27 12.86
N ASN A 206 15.96 -5.08 13.56
CA ASN A 206 16.73 -3.84 13.49
C ASN A 206 17.42 -3.59 12.13
N ASP A 207 17.89 -2.36 11.92
CA ASP A 207 18.49 -1.88 10.68
C ASP A 207 19.69 -2.73 10.20
N TRP A 208 20.53 -3.20 11.14
CA TRP A 208 21.66 -4.06 10.80
C TRP A 208 21.22 -5.41 10.25
N GLY A 209 20.20 -6.00 10.87
CA GLY A 209 19.63 -7.25 10.41
C GLY A 209 18.89 -7.11 9.08
N LYS A 210 18.23 -5.97 8.85
CA LYS A 210 17.66 -5.59 7.54
C LYS A 210 18.74 -5.50 6.46
N LEU A 211 19.86 -4.83 6.73
CA LEU A 211 20.97 -4.76 5.79
C LEU A 211 21.52 -6.16 5.47
N ARG A 212 21.71 -7.01 6.49
CA ARG A 212 22.22 -8.38 6.32
C ARG A 212 21.27 -9.23 5.47
N THR A 213 19.97 -9.17 5.72
CA THR A 213 18.96 -9.93 4.95
C THR A 213 18.84 -9.39 3.52
N LEU A 214 18.90 -8.08 3.35
CA LEU A 214 18.92 -7.44 2.03
C LEU A 214 20.10 -7.93 1.17
N VAL A 215 21.31 -7.96 1.73
CA VAL A 215 22.50 -8.47 1.03
C VAL A 215 22.35 -9.96 0.71
N ARG A 216 21.81 -10.75 1.64
CA ARG A 216 21.53 -12.18 1.40
C ARG A 216 20.49 -12.40 0.30
N ALA A 217 19.50 -11.52 0.17
CA ALA A 217 18.47 -11.60 -0.86
C ALA A 217 19.05 -11.47 -2.27
N VAL A 218 20.14 -10.71 -2.45
CA VAL A 218 20.87 -10.64 -3.73
C VAL A 218 21.40 -12.01 -4.16
N VAL A 219 21.83 -12.84 -3.20
CA VAL A 219 22.37 -14.19 -3.47
C VAL A 219 21.24 -15.23 -3.55
N ARG A 220 20.31 -15.21 -2.59
CA ARG A 220 19.18 -16.16 -2.52
C ARG A 220 18.19 -15.99 -3.66
N ARG A 221 18.01 -14.77 -4.16
CA ARG A 221 17.10 -14.42 -5.25
C ARG A 221 15.67 -14.95 -5.01
N PRO A 222 15.01 -14.62 -3.89
CA PRO A 222 13.64 -15.08 -3.60
C PRO A 222 12.67 -14.75 -4.72
N VAL A 223 11.62 -15.57 -4.86
CA VAL A 223 10.55 -15.32 -5.84
C VAL A 223 9.50 -14.42 -5.20
N LEU A 224 9.40 -13.19 -5.71
CA LEU A 224 8.52 -12.14 -5.25
C LEU A 224 7.22 -12.22 -6.07
N ARG A 225 6.25 -12.96 -5.54
CA ARG A 225 5.01 -13.26 -6.26
C ARG A 225 3.95 -12.22 -5.93
N VAL A 226 3.26 -11.73 -6.95
CA VAL A 226 2.10 -10.85 -6.82
C VAL A 226 0.96 -11.38 -7.69
N HIS A 227 -0.23 -11.47 -7.12
CA HIS A 227 -1.47 -11.80 -7.80
C HIS A 227 -2.43 -10.63 -7.67
N VAL A 228 -2.92 -10.16 -8.81
CA VAL A 228 -3.97 -9.13 -8.87
C VAL A 228 -5.28 -9.81 -9.22
N GLY A 229 -6.17 -9.91 -8.23
CA GLY A 229 -7.45 -10.57 -8.37
C GLY A 229 -8.53 -9.68 -9.00
N PRO A 230 -9.73 -10.24 -9.25
CA PRO A 230 -10.86 -9.48 -9.76
C PRO A 230 -11.35 -8.43 -8.76
N PRO A 231 -12.07 -7.38 -9.21
CA PRO A 231 -12.68 -6.41 -8.32
C PRO A 231 -13.57 -7.06 -7.27
N VAL A 232 -13.50 -6.56 -6.03
CA VAL A 232 -14.36 -7.03 -4.94
C VAL A 232 -15.77 -6.47 -5.12
N HIS A 233 -16.77 -7.34 -5.09
CA HIS A 233 -18.17 -6.98 -5.30
C HIS A 233 -18.79 -6.35 -4.04
N PHE A 234 -19.39 -5.17 -4.21
CA PHE A 234 -20.09 -4.42 -3.15
C PHE A 234 -21.50 -3.95 -3.56
N ASP A 235 -22.09 -4.49 -4.63
CA ASP A 235 -23.33 -3.99 -5.23
C ASP A 235 -24.54 -4.02 -4.25
N ASP A 236 -24.52 -4.93 -3.28
CA ASP A 236 -25.52 -5.08 -2.22
C ASP A 236 -25.22 -4.26 -0.95
N LEU A 237 -24.08 -3.56 -0.91
CA LEU A 237 -23.59 -2.82 0.25
C LEU A 237 -23.67 -1.31 0.02
N GLN A 238 -24.00 -0.57 1.09
CA GLN A 238 -24.19 0.87 1.06
C GLN A 238 -23.50 1.55 2.23
N MET A 239 -22.88 2.69 1.96
CA MET A 239 -22.32 3.52 3.02
C MET A 239 -23.43 4.03 3.95
N GLY A 240 -23.19 3.97 5.26
CA GLY A 240 -24.15 4.40 6.29
C GLY A 240 -25.13 3.31 6.76
N ARG A 241 -25.32 2.22 6.00
CA ARG A 241 -26.10 1.07 6.46
C ARG A 241 -25.31 0.29 7.50
N VAL A 242 -25.96 -0.04 8.62
CA VAL A 242 -25.32 -0.73 9.76
C VAL A 242 -24.78 -2.08 9.32
N GLY A 243 -23.49 -2.30 9.57
CA GLY A 243 -22.79 -3.57 9.27
C GLY A 243 -22.14 -3.64 7.88
N ASP A 244 -22.55 -2.82 6.90
CA ASP A 244 -22.07 -2.92 5.51
C ASP A 244 -20.57 -2.69 5.38
N ALA A 245 -20.02 -1.70 6.08
CA ALA A 245 -18.59 -1.45 6.09
C ALA A 245 -17.80 -2.65 6.66
N ASN A 246 -18.38 -3.39 7.61
CA ASN A 246 -17.75 -4.61 8.12
C ASN A 246 -17.87 -5.77 7.13
N ARG A 247 -19.01 -5.92 6.44
CA ARG A 247 -19.19 -6.91 5.36
C ARG A 247 -18.21 -6.67 4.20
N ALA A 248 -18.11 -5.44 3.73
CA ALA A 248 -17.15 -5.05 2.69
C ALA A 248 -15.71 -5.35 3.12
N ARG A 249 -15.33 -5.00 4.35
CA ARG A 249 -14.02 -5.34 4.94
C ARG A 249 -13.76 -6.86 4.95
N VAL A 250 -14.75 -7.67 5.30
CA VAL A 250 -14.63 -9.13 5.30
C VAL A 250 -14.42 -9.66 3.88
N ARG A 251 -15.15 -9.16 2.89
CA ARG A 251 -14.96 -9.52 1.47
C ARG A 251 -13.59 -9.15 0.94
N ILE A 252 -13.05 -7.98 1.31
CA ILE A 252 -11.68 -7.59 0.95
C ILE A 252 -10.66 -8.59 1.52
N ALA A 253 -10.78 -8.93 2.80
CA ALA A 253 -9.89 -9.91 3.43
C ALA A 253 -10.03 -11.31 2.79
N ALA A 254 -11.25 -11.72 2.44
CA ALA A 254 -11.53 -12.98 1.76
C ALA A 254 -10.86 -13.03 0.37
N ALA A 255 -11.01 -11.96 -0.42
CA ALA A 255 -10.38 -11.84 -1.73
C ALA A 255 -8.86 -11.89 -1.65
N LEU A 256 -8.26 -11.19 -0.67
CA LEU A 256 -6.82 -11.25 -0.40
C LEU A 256 -6.35 -12.65 -0.04
N THR A 257 -7.06 -13.34 0.86
CA THR A 257 -6.73 -14.71 1.28
C THR A 257 -6.83 -15.69 0.10
N ARG A 258 -7.90 -15.61 -0.70
CA ARG A 258 -8.05 -16.45 -1.91
C ARG A 258 -6.93 -16.23 -2.91
N GLY A 259 -6.57 -14.97 -3.18
CA GLY A 259 -5.47 -14.63 -4.08
C GLY A 259 -4.09 -15.01 -3.54
N LEU A 260 -3.91 -15.05 -2.21
CA LEU A 260 -2.65 -15.41 -1.57
C LEU A 260 -2.40 -16.92 -1.56
N ARG A 261 -3.47 -17.72 -1.44
CA ARG A 261 -3.40 -19.19 -1.38
C ARG A 261 -2.60 -19.85 -2.51
N PRO A 262 -2.81 -19.53 -3.81
CA PRO A 262 -2.00 -20.12 -4.88
C PRO A 262 -0.53 -19.65 -4.87
N LEU A 263 -0.21 -18.51 -4.23
CA LEU A 263 1.17 -18.00 -4.15
C LEU A 263 2.00 -18.73 -3.10
N ARG A 264 1.33 -19.46 -2.21
CA ARG A 264 1.90 -20.16 -1.04
C ARG A 264 1.75 -21.67 -1.14
N VAL A 265 1.63 -22.22 -2.35
CA VAL A 265 1.58 -23.68 -2.54
C VAL A 265 2.86 -24.30 -1.97
N GLY A 266 2.69 -25.18 -0.99
CA GLY A 266 3.80 -25.81 -0.23
C GLY A 266 4.13 -25.14 1.12
N GLU A 267 3.50 -24.01 1.45
CA GLU A 267 3.77 -23.21 2.66
C GLU A 267 2.47 -22.67 3.30
N LEU A 268 1.38 -23.45 3.23
CA LEU A 268 0.05 -23.01 3.70
C LEU A 268 -0.03 -22.93 5.23
N ASP A 269 0.62 -23.87 5.93
CA ASP A 269 0.63 -23.95 7.39
C ASP A 269 1.67 -23.02 8.01
N ALA A 270 2.86 -22.94 7.39
CA ALA A 270 3.97 -22.13 7.87
C ALA A 270 4.85 -21.63 6.70
N PRO A 271 5.46 -20.45 6.80
CA PRO A 271 6.43 -19.95 5.80
C PRO A 271 7.73 -20.76 5.87
N ALA A 272 8.38 -21.08 4.75
CA ALA A 272 9.73 -21.68 4.79
C ALA A 272 10.79 -20.66 5.23
N PHE A 273 10.58 -19.36 4.97
CA PHE A 273 11.41 -18.31 5.53
C PHE A 273 10.83 -17.82 6.87
N ALA A 274 11.43 -18.29 7.96
CA ALA A 274 11.12 -17.81 9.29
C ALA A 274 12.04 -16.63 9.66
N ASP A 275 11.43 -15.49 9.98
CA ASP A 275 12.12 -14.37 10.61
C ASP A 275 11.99 -14.46 12.14
N PRO A 276 13.07 -14.82 12.87
CA PRO A 276 13.01 -14.97 14.32
C PRO A 276 12.82 -13.63 15.06
N THR A 277 12.98 -12.50 14.36
CA THR A 277 12.83 -11.16 14.95
C THR A 277 11.42 -10.60 14.83
N ARG A 278 10.55 -11.24 14.02
CA ARG A 278 9.18 -10.80 13.81
C ARG A 278 8.29 -11.29 14.96
N PRO A 279 7.60 -10.40 15.68
CA PRO A 279 6.61 -10.80 16.68
C PRO A 279 5.45 -11.56 16.04
N THR A 280 4.92 -12.56 16.75
CA THR A 280 3.79 -13.39 16.31
C THR A 280 2.63 -13.33 17.30
N THR A 281 2.00 -12.16 17.41
CA THR A 281 1.02 -11.85 18.45
C THR A 281 -0.43 -11.74 17.96
N ALA A 282 -0.66 -11.94 16.67
CA ALA A 282 -1.96 -11.74 16.05
C ALA A 282 -2.52 -13.03 15.44
N VAL A 283 -3.80 -12.96 15.04
CA VAL A 283 -4.53 -14.07 14.41
C VAL A 283 -5.02 -13.61 13.04
N ALA A 284 -4.93 -14.50 12.06
CA ALA A 284 -5.45 -14.29 10.73
C ALA A 284 -6.98 -14.08 10.73
N ALA A 285 -7.50 -13.32 9.77
CA ALA A 285 -8.94 -13.21 9.54
C ALA A 285 -9.56 -14.54 9.12
N PHE A 286 -8.79 -15.33 8.37
CA PHE A 286 -9.14 -16.65 7.85
C PHE A 286 -7.98 -17.61 8.14
N PRO A 287 -7.93 -18.22 9.34
CA PRO A 287 -6.87 -19.16 9.71
C PRO A 287 -6.70 -20.29 8.71
N GLY A 288 -5.45 -20.67 8.43
CA GLY A 288 -5.12 -21.69 7.41
C GLY A 288 -5.45 -21.28 5.97
N GLY A 289 -5.82 -20.01 5.74
CA GLY A 289 -6.20 -19.53 4.41
C GLY A 289 -7.53 -20.07 3.90
N VAL A 290 -8.39 -20.55 4.81
CA VAL A 290 -9.70 -21.11 4.48
C VAL A 290 -10.76 -20.01 4.59
N VAL A 291 -11.29 -19.61 3.44
CA VAL A 291 -12.39 -18.64 3.36
C VAL A 291 -13.70 -19.42 3.21
N PRO A 292 -14.70 -19.20 4.08
CA PRO A 292 -16.05 -19.76 3.90
C PRO A 292 -16.64 -19.46 2.52
N GLU A 293 -17.38 -20.42 1.96
CA GLU A 293 -17.96 -20.33 0.60
C GLU A 293 -19.09 -19.29 0.51
N ASP A 294 -19.75 -18.98 1.62
CA ASP A 294 -20.84 -18.00 1.71
C ASP A 294 -20.35 -16.54 1.66
N ILE A 295 -19.04 -16.31 1.78
CA ILE A 295 -18.45 -14.98 1.64
C ILE A 295 -18.11 -14.77 0.16
N PRO A 296 -18.73 -13.82 -0.55
CA PRO A 296 -18.40 -13.56 -1.95
C PRO A 296 -16.97 -13.02 -2.10
#